data_AF-A0A2D4RTQ8-F1
#
_entry.id   AF-A0A2D4RTQ8-F1
#
_cell.length_a   1.000
_cell.length_b   1.000
_cell.length_c   1.000
_cell.angle_alpha   90.00
_cell.angle_beta   90.00
_cell.angle_gamma   90.00
#
_symmetry.space_group_name_H-M   'P 1'
#
loop_
_entity.id
_entity.type
_entity.pdbx_description
1 polymer ?
#
loop_
_entity_poly.entity_id
_entity_poly.type
_entity_poly.pdbx_seq_one_letter_code
_entity_poly.pdbx_strand_id
1 'polypeptide(L)'
;MNSMIRICCWSSLLFLVYGCTTTRPTVQEIQINECSSPSFMEEWNCIKSKVESIYSDNGTRTEKYISEYVFVGDKLVDSVKSGEINDEEASIRLLEFANDQDKQFQQKEPKFRFGIGIMRSF
;
A
#
# COMPACT_ATOMS: atom_id res chain seq x y z
N MET A 1 -9.62 19.21 -57.39
CA MET A 1 -9.63 19.84 -56.05
C MET A 1 -10.64 19.04 -55.22
N ASN A 2 -10.37 18.28 -54.15
CA ASN A 2 -9.25 18.04 -53.22
C ASN A 2 -9.15 16.49 -53.03
N SER A 3 -8.00 15.79 -53.03
CA SER A 3 -6.80 15.76 -52.16
C SER A 3 -7.01 15.25 -50.71
N MET A 4 -6.08 14.35 -50.30
CA MET A 4 -5.81 13.67 -49.01
C MET A 4 -6.57 12.36 -48.75
N ILE A 5 -6.02 11.14 -48.93
CA ILE A 5 -4.85 10.48 -48.30
C ILE A 5 -4.93 10.45 -46.76
N ARG A 6 -5.26 9.28 -46.20
CA ARG A 6 -4.34 8.53 -45.31
C ARG A 6 -4.90 7.16 -44.92
N ILE A 7 -4.18 6.14 -45.38
CA ILE A 7 -4.13 4.80 -44.80
C ILE A 7 -3.45 4.90 -43.43
N CYS A 8 -4.08 4.35 -42.40
CA CYS A 8 -3.40 3.80 -41.21
C CYS A 8 -4.22 2.56 -40.83
N CYS A 9 -3.84 1.38 -41.32
CA CYS A 9 -2.84 0.50 -40.72
C CYS A 9 -3.20 0.04 -39.30
N TRP A 10 -3.35 -1.29 -39.22
CA TRP A 10 -2.77 -2.15 -38.19
C TRP A 10 -3.67 -2.37 -36.97
N SER A 11 -4.25 -3.55 -36.89
CA SER A 11 -3.67 -4.73 -36.22
C SER A 11 -3.86 -4.68 -34.72
N SER A 12 -4.34 -5.82 -34.24
CA SER A 12 -4.27 -6.26 -32.86
C SER A 12 -5.34 -5.68 -31.95
N LEU A 13 -6.45 -6.43 -31.88
CA LEU A 13 -6.99 -6.88 -30.60
C LEU A 13 -5.83 -7.28 -29.68
N LEU A 14 -5.24 -6.30 -29.00
CA LEU A 14 -4.54 -6.55 -27.76
C LEU A 14 -5.62 -6.53 -26.69
N PHE A 15 -6.14 -7.73 -26.41
CA PHE A 15 -6.52 -8.08 -25.06
C PHE A 15 -5.35 -7.67 -24.16
N LEU A 16 -5.44 -6.44 -23.63
CA LEU A 16 -4.71 -6.07 -22.44
C LEU A 16 -5.25 -6.98 -21.35
N VAL A 17 -4.60 -8.12 -21.22
CA VAL A 17 -4.46 -8.83 -19.96
C VAL A 17 -3.76 -7.84 -19.04
N TYR A 18 -4.51 -6.86 -18.55
CA TYR A 18 -4.25 -6.25 -17.26
C TYR A 18 -4.47 -7.39 -16.28
N GLY A 19 -3.44 -8.22 -16.12
CA GLY A 19 -3.24 -8.86 -14.85
C GLY A 19 -3.21 -7.70 -13.87
N CYS A 20 -4.33 -7.46 -13.19
CA CYS A 20 -4.29 -6.77 -11.92
C CYS A 20 -3.39 -7.62 -11.04
N THR A 21 -2.09 -7.36 -11.10
CA THR A 21 -1.27 -7.51 -9.92
C THR A 21 -1.85 -6.49 -8.97
N THR A 22 -2.90 -6.86 -8.23
CA THR A 22 -3.49 -6.04 -7.20
C THR A 22 -2.44 -5.95 -6.10
N THR A 23 -1.45 -5.07 -6.30
CA THR A 23 -0.49 -4.71 -5.28
C THR A 23 -1.33 -4.19 -4.13
N ARG A 24 -1.23 -4.84 -2.97
CA ARG A 24 -1.97 -4.42 -1.78
C ARG A 24 -1.58 -2.97 -1.49
N PRO A 25 -2.55 -2.10 -1.20
CA PRO A 25 -2.24 -0.72 -0.88
C PRO A 25 -1.35 -0.71 0.36
N THR A 26 -0.39 0.20 0.39
CA THR A 26 0.42 0.41 1.58
C THR A 26 -0.42 1.04 2.68
N VAL A 27 0.03 0.94 3.93
CA VAL A 27 -0.71 1.55 5.04
C VAL A 27 -0.70 3.07 4.92
N GLN A 28 0.38 3.65 4.39
CA GLN A 28 0.42 5.06 3.99
C GLN A 28 -0.66 5.41 2.97
N GLU A 29 -0.86 4.59 1.94
CA GLU A 29 -1.90 4.83 0.92
C GLU A 29 -3.30 4.75 1.51
N ILE A 30 -3.54 3.82 2.45
CA ILE A 30 -4.80 3.72 3.19
C ILE A 30 -5.04 4.99 4.01
N GLN A 31 -4.04 5.44 4.77
CA GLN A 31 -4.13 6.62 5.62
C GLN A 31 -4.45 7.88 4.80
N ILE A 32 -3.70 8.14 3.73
CA ILE A 32 -3.82 9.36 2.93
C ILE A 32 -5.09 9.37 2.08
N ASN A 33 -5.45 8.25 1.44
CA ASN A 33 -6.50 8.23 0.43
C ASN A 33 -7.88 7.82 0.97
N GLU A 34 -7.92 7.04 2.06
CA GLU A 34 -9.18 6.43 2.53
C GLU A 34 -9.58 6.86 3.95
N CYS A 35 -8.63 7.20 4.81
CA CYS A 35 -8.88 7.39 6.24
C CYS A 35 -8.53 8.77 6.80
N SER A 36 -8.23 9.74 5.94
CA SER A 36 -7.88 11.10 6.39
C SER A 36 -9.03 11.73 7.20
N SER A 37 -8.76 12.03 8.48
CA SER A 37 -9.66 12.76 9.38
C SER A 37 -8.87 13.78 10.20
N PRO A 38 -9.48 14.94 10.57
CA PRO A 38 -8.90 15.86 11.54
C PRO A 38 -8.84 15.30 12.97
N SER A 39 -9.55 14.21 13.27
CA SER A 39 -9.42 13.49 14.55
C SER A 39 -8.58 12.23 14.37
N PHE A 40 -7.50 12.12 15.14
CA PHE A 40 -6.64 10.94 15.11
C PHE A 40 -7.41 9.67 15.51
N MET A 41 -8.38 9.79 16.41
CA MET A 41 -9.21 8.65 16.82
C MET A 41 -10.03 8.09 15.66
N GLU A 42 -10.63 8.97 14.85
CA GLU A 42 -11.44 8.57 13.70
C GLU A 42 -10.58 8.01 12.58
N GLU A 43 -9.46 8.68 12.28
CA GLU A 43 -8.45 8.21 11.34
C GLU A 43 -7.95 6.82 11.74
N TRP A 44 -7.57 6.65 13.01
CA TRP A 44 -7.06 5.37 13.53
C TRP A 44 -8.07 4.24 13.41
N ASN A 45 -9.33 4.47 13.80
CA ASN A 45 -10.37 3.46 13.70
C ASN A 45 -10.62 3.03 12.25
N CYS A 46 -10.58 3.97 11.29
CA CYS A 46 -10.68 3.66 9.87
C CYS A 46 -9.50 2.79 9.40
N ILE A 47 -8.26 3.22 9.71
CA ILE A 47 -7.05 2.51 9.29
C ILE A 47 -7.04 1.09 9.86
N LYS A 48 -7.30 0.95 11.16
CA LYS A 48 -7.31 -0.34 11.85
C LYS A 48 -8.26 -1.33 11.18
N SER A 49 -9.50 -0.89 10.90
CA SER A 49 -10.49 -1.73 10.21
C SER A 49 -10.04 -2.14 8.80
N LYS A 50 -9.43 -1.22 8.04
CA LYS A 50 -8.95 -1.49 6.68
C LYS A 50 -7.76 -2.44 6.66
N VAL A 51 -6.79 -2.23 7.54
CA VAL A 51 -5.61 -3.10 7.67
C VAL A 51 -6.03 -4.50 8.08
N GLU A 52 -6.92 -4.65 9.06
CA GLU A 52 -7.47 -5.96 9.44
C GLU A 52 -8.19 -6.63 8.26
N SER A 53 -9.01 -5.88 7.50
CA SER A 53 -9.72 -6.42 6.34
C SER A 53 -8.79 -6.87 5.21
N ILE A 54 -7.76 -6.08 4.88
CA ILE A 54 -6.87 -6.33 3.73
C ILE A 54 -5.87 -7.45 4.03
N TYR A 55 -5.46 -7.58 5.29
CA TYR A 55 -4.36 -8.45 5.68
C TYR A 55 -4.78 -9.65 6.53
N SER A 56 -6.09 -9.85 6.77
CA SER A 56 -6.67 -10.99 7.51
C SER A 56 -6.26 -12.38 7.00
N ASP A 57 -5.96 -12.52 5.71
CA ASP A 57 -5.86 -13.83 5.05
C ASP A 57 -4.43 -14.43 4.94
N ASN A 58 -3.38 -13.85 5.54
CA ASN A 58 -2.00 -14.24 5.18
C ASN A 58 -1.08 -14.49 6.38
N GLY A 59 -0.23 -15.52 6.23
CA GLY A 59 0.57 -16.14 7.28
C GLY A 59 1.43 -15.23 8.16
N THR A 60 2.02 -15.83 9.19
CA THR A 60 2.67 -15.23 10.38
C THR A 60 3.47 -13.93 10.20
N ARG A 61 4.09 -13.68 9.04
CA ARG A 61 4.82 -12.45 8.76
C ARG A 61 3.91 -11.23 8.60
N THR A 62 2.78 -11.39 7.92
CA THR A 62 1.79 -10.33 7.72
C THR A 62 1.06 -10.05 9.03
N GLU A 63 0.72 -11.09 9.77
CA GLU A 63 0.15 -10.99 11.12
C GLU A 63 1.05 -10.20 12.09
N LYS A 64 2.35 -10.49 12.11
CA LYS A 64 3.31 -9.75 12.95
C LYS A 64 3.36 -8.26 12.58
N TYR A 65 3.44 -7.95 11.28
CA TYR A 65 3.44 -6.57 10.78
C TYR A 65 2.18 -5.81 11.24
N ILE A 66 0.99 -6.39 11.07
CA ILE A 66 -0.26 -5.78 11.52
C ILE A 66 -0.24 -5.58 13.03
N SER A 67 0.21 -6.58 13.80
CA SER A 67 0.20 -6.51 15.26
C SER A 67 1.08 -5.39 15.81
N GLU A 68 2.26 -5.17 15.23
CA GLU A 68 3.16 -4.07 15.62
C GLU A 68 2.55 -2.72 15.24
N TYR A 69 1.95 -2.62 14.06
CA TYR A 69 1.28 -1.42 13.60
C TYR A 69 0.07 -1.04 14.48
N VAL A 70 -0.79 -2.02 14.79
CA VAL A 70 -1.93 -1.85 15.69
C VAL A 70 -1.49 -1.42 17.08
N PHE A 71 -0.43 -2.04 17.61
CA PHE A 71 0.11 -1.67 18.92
C PHE A 71 0.60 -0.22 18.98
N VAL A 72 1.28 0.26 17.93
CA VAL A 72 1.77 1.64 17.88
C VAL A 72 0.60 2.63 17.78
N GLY A 73 -0.38 2.38 16.91
CA GLY A 73 -1.54 3.27 16.79
C GLY A 73 -2.39 3.32 18.06
N ASP A 74 -2.61 2.18 18.73
CA ASP A 74 -3.32 2.14 20.01
C ASP A 74 -2.58 2.94 21.11
N LYS A 75 -1.24 2.90 21.12
CA LYS A 75 -0.44 3.75 22.03
C LYS A 75 -0.56 5.24 21.73
N LEU A 76 -0.54 5.61 20.44
CA LEU A 76 -0.72 7.00 20.05
C LEU A 76 -2.11 7.52 20.44
N VAL A 77 -3.14 6.66 20.37
CA VAL A 77 -4.48 6.97 20.86
C VAL A 77 -4.46 7.30 22.36
N ASP A 78 -3.73 6.52 23.15
CA ASP A 78 -3.59 6.77 24.58
C ASP A 78 -2.85 8.09 24.86
N SER A 79 -1.80 8.40 24.10
CA SER A 79 -1.06 9.67 24.22
C SER A 79 -1.88 10.90 23.80
N VAL A 80 -2.77 10.78 22.80
CA VAL A 80 -3.71 11.85 22.45
C VAL A 80 -4.74 12.04 23.57
N LYS A 81 -5.29 10.95 24.11
CA LYS A 81 -6.26 11.01 25.22
C LYS A 81 -5.67 11.59 26.50
N SER A 82 -4.39 11.33 26.78
CA SER A 82 -3.70 11.90 27.94
C SER A 82 -3.27 13.36 27.72
N GLY A 83 -3.36 13.87 26.48
CA GLY A 83 -2.93 15.21 26.11
C GLY A 83 -1.41 15.37 26.02
N GLU A 84 -0.65 14.27 25.96
CA GLU A 84 0.80 14.29 25.77
C GLU A 84 1.19 14.79 24.37
N ILE A 85 0.36 14.46 23.37
CA ILE A 85 0.50 14.90 21.98
C ILE A 85 -0.88 15.31 21.44
N ASN A 86 -0.91 16.10 20.37
CA ASN A 86 -2.14 16.44 19.66
C ASN A 86 -2.44 15.44 18.52
N ASP A 87 -3.64 15.55 17.92
CA ASP A 87 -4.06 14.66 16.83
C ASP A 87 -3.10 14.69 15.63
N GLU A 88 -2.66 15.88 15.21
CA GLU A 88 -1.77 16.04 14.05
C GLU A 88 -0.41 15.36 14.26
N GLU A 89 0.19 15.53 15.45
CA GLU A 89 1.44 14.88 15.81
C GLU A 89 1.30 13.36 15.87
N ALA A 90 0.15 12.86 16.36
CA ALA A 90 -0.14 11.43 16.35
C ALA A 90 -0.26 10.87 14.93
N SER A 91 -1.00 11.57 14.04
CA SER A 91 -1.14 11.20 12.63
C SER A 91 0.21 11.15 11.90
N ILE A 92 1.08 12.13 12.13
CA ILE A 92 2.43 12.19 11.54
C ILE A 92 3.29 11.03 12.05
N ARG A 93 3.33 10.78 13.36
CA ARG A 93 4.12 9.69 13.94
C ARG A 93 3.67 8.32 13.42
N LEU A 94 2.35 8.13 13.27
CA LEU A 94 1.80 6.90 12.71
C LEU A 94 2.22 6.72 11.24
N LEU A 95 2.19 7.81 10.46
CA LEU A 95 2.60 7.82 9.06
C LEU A 95 4.09 7.51 8.88
N GLU A 96 4.95 8.08 9.74
CA GLU A 96 6.39 7.80 9.75
C GLU A 96 6.66 6.32 10.07
N PHE A 97 5.97 5.77 11.07
CA PHE A 97 6.07 4.36 11.40
C PHE A 97 5.59 3.47 10.24
N ALA A 98 4.46 3.80 9.60
CA ALA A 98 3.97 3.09 8.42
C ALA A 98 5.02 3.08 7.30
N ASN A 99 5.61 4.24 6.99
CA ASN A 99 6.63 4.38 5.95
C ASN A 99 7.87 3.50 6.20
N ASP A 100 8.33 3.42 7.44
CA ASP A 100 9.49 2.60 7.78
C ASP A 100 9.19 1.11 7.74
N GLN A 101 7.97 0.72 8.12
CA GLN A 101 7.50 -0.66 8.01
C GLN A 101 7.28 -1.07 6.55
N ASP A 102 6.69 -0.21 5.72
CA ASP A 102 6.43 -0.46 4.30
C ASP A 102 7.73 -0.63 3.52
N LYS A 103 8.77 0.18 3.81
CA LYS A 103 10.13 -0.03 3.24
C LYS A 103 10.66 -1.43 3.56
N GLN A 104 10.51 -1.89 4.80
CA GLN A 104 10.97 -3.22 5.21
C GLN A 104 10.15 -4.35 4.57
N PHE A 105 8.85 -4.14 4.38
CA PHE A 105 7.97 -5.12 3.77
C PHE A 105 8.28 -5.28 2.28
N GLN A 106 8.38 -4.16 1.54
CA GLN A 106 8.68 -4.12 0.10
C GLN A 106 10.10 -4.60 -0.24
N GLN A 107 11.10 -4.30 0.59
CA GLN A 107 12.48 -4.80 0.37
C GLN A 107 12.58 -6.34 0.50
N LYS A 108 11.69 -6.95 1.27
CA LYS A 108 11.69 -8.39 1.57
C LYS A 108 10.65 -9.17 0.77
N GLU A 109 9.92 -8.54 -0.15
CA GLU A 109 9.22 -9.29 -1.20
C GLU A 109 10.25 -9.68 -2.26
N PRO A 110 10.33 -10.97 -2.66
CA PRO A 110 11.22 -11.36 -3.73
C PRO A 110 10.80 -10.59 -4.98
N LYS A 111 11.64 -9.64 -5.42
CA LYS A 111 11.54 -9.08 -6.76
C LYS A 111 11.65 -10.26 -7.71
N PHE A 112 10.51 -10.76 -8.20
CA PHE A 112 10.48 -11.72 -9.30
C PHE A 112 11.10 -11.02 -10.51
N ARG A 113 12.42 -11.10 -10.63
CA ARG A 113 13.12 -10.80 -11.87
C ARG A 113 12.71 -11.90 -12.83
N PHE A 114 11.71 -11.64 -13.65
CA PHE A 114 11.62 -12.28 -14.97
C PHE A 114 12.81 -11.77 -15.81
N GLY A 115 14.01 -12.22 -15.43
CA GLY A 115 15.20 -12.18 -16.25
C GLY A 115 15.14 -13.40 -17.14
N ILE A 116 14.85 -13.16 -18.42
CA ILE A 116 14.81 -14.12 -19.51
C ILE A 116 16.03 -15.04 -19.36
N GLY A 117 15.79 -16.31 -19.04
CA GLY A 117 16.82 -17.33 -18.96
C GLY A 117 17.43 -17.53 -20.34
N ILE A 118 18.63 -16.98 -20.55
CA ILE A 118 19.49 -17.46 -21.62
C ILE A 118 20.14 -18.73 -21.06
N MET A 119 19.51 -19.88 -21.30
CA MET A 119 20.17 -21.18 -21.13
C MET A 119 21.40 -21.19 -22.03
N ARG A 120 22.60 -21.09 -21.43
CA ARG A 120 23.84 -21.49 -22.08
C ARG A 120 24.01 -22.98 -21.82
N SER A 121 23.79 -23.79 -22.85
CA SER A 121 24.21 -25.20 -22.88
C SER A 121 25.71 -25.28 -22.66
N PHE A 122 26.13 -26.20 -21.77
CA PHE A 122 27.49 -26.73 -21.71
C PHE A 122 27.62 -27.91 -22.66
#